data_AF-A0A0F9WRN4-F1
#
_entry.id   AF-A0A0F9WRN4-F1
#
_cell.length_a   1.000
_cell.length_b   1.000
_cell.length_c   1.000
_cell.angle_alpha   90.00
_cell.angle_beta   90.00
_cell.angle_gamma   90.00
#
_symmetry.space_group_name_H-M   'P 1'
#
loop_
_entity.id
_entity.type
_entity.pdbx_description
1 polymer ?
#
loop_
_entity_poly.entity_id
_entity_poly.type
_entity_poly.pdbx_seq_one_letter_code
_entity_poly.pdbx_strand_id
1 'polypeptide(L)'
;MRKTNSVVPEVRQEFLAKQCLQVRDLTGSVAEIGVYKGGTAQILADYLPMKLIHLFDTFEGMPPTNPEFDIHEPGDFADTSLEAVQALLKDRDNVEFWPGWFPESAEGLTDLRFCLVHVDVDIYESTKAAIELFWPRLVEGGIMVFDDYNAPRCPGTNKAVDEYFDTWQSIEVSGPNKRYGTRCVKNEVRDGEV
;
A
#
# COMPACT_ATOMS: atom_id res chain seq x y z
N MET A 1 -5.23 19.80 -5.07
CA MET A 1 -5.86 18.60 -4.49
C MET A 1 -6.96 19.06 -3.52
N ARG A 2 -8.06 18.31 -3.32
CA ARG A 2 -8.96 18.60 -2.18
C ARG A 2 -8.16 18.37 -0.89
N LYS A 3 -8.40 19.16 0.17
CA LYS A 3 -7.79 18.89 1.48
C LYS A 3 -8.24 17.50 1.94
N THR A 4 -7.27 16.62 2.17
CA THR A 4 -7.49 15.30 2.76
C THR A 4 -7.24 15.40 4.27
N ASN A 5 -7.71 14.41 5.03
CA ASN A 5 -7.35 14.25 6.44
C ASN A 5 -6.05 13.46 6.63
N SER A 6 -5.22 13.35 5.58
CA SER A 6 -4.00 12.54 5.65
C SER A 6 -2.87 13.25 6.39
N VAL A 7 -2.17 12.47 7.21
CA VAL A 7 -0.90 12.87 7.84
C VAL A 7 0.30 12.70 6.89
N VAL A 8 0.11 11.98 5.79
CA VAL A 8 1.11 11.80 4.73
C VAL A 8 1.40 13.15 4.07
N PRO A 9 2.66 13.54 3.84
CA PRO A 9 3.00 14.81 3.18
C PRO A 9 2.31 14.97 1.82
N GLU A 10 1.90 16.20 1.47
CA GLU A 10 1.16 16.49 0.23
C GLU A 10 1.85 15.95 -1.04
N VAL A 11 3.19 15.97 -1.09
CA VAL A 11 3.95 15.42 -2.22
C VAL A 11 3.75 13.90 -2.40
N ARG A 12 3.64 13.14 -1.31
CA ARG A 12 3.38 11.69 -1.35
C ARG A 12 1.91 11.42 -1.70
N GLN A 13 0.99 12.26 -1.20
CA GLN A 13 -0.41 12.21 -1.61
C GLN A 13 -0.58 12.46 -3.13
N GLU A 14 0.08 13.48 -3.68
CA GLU A 14 0.07 13.74 -5.13
C GLU A 14 0.70 12.60 -5.93
N PHE A 15 1.74 11.97 -5.38
CA PHE A 15 2.35 10.79 -5.98
C PHE A 15 1.37 9.61 -6.04
N LEU A 16 0.67 9.31 -4.94
CA LEU A 16 -0.36 8.28 -4.89
C LEU A 16 -1.51 8.56 -5.87
N ALA A 17 -2.00 9.80 -5.90
CA ALA A 17 -3.04 10.23 -6.83
C ALA A 17 -2.63 10.03 -8.30
N LYS A 18 -1.36 10.29 -8.65
CA LYS A 18 -0.83 10.02 -10.00
C LYS A 18 -0.85 8.52 -10.33
N GLN A 19 -0.64 7.64 -9.36
CA GLN A 19 -0.70 6.19 -9.60
C GLN A 19 -2.14 5.73 -9.81
N CYS A 20 -3.09 6.29 -9.05
CA CYS A 20 -4.53 6.05 -9.26
C CYS A 20 -4.94 6.38 -10.70
N LEU A 21 -4.49 7.52 -11.23
CA LEU A 21 -4.81 7.91 -12.61
C LEU A 21 -4.24 6.94 -13.66
N GLN A 22 -3.12 6.28 -13.40
CA GLN A 22 -2.51 5.33 -14.33
C GLN A 22 -3.23 3.99 -14.38
N VAL A 23 -3.78 3.54 -13.25
CA VAL A 23 -4.44 2.23 -13.15
C VAL A 23 -5.96 2.28 -13.33
N ARG A 24 -6.51 3.48 -13.51
CA ARG A 24 -7.97 3.73 -13.51
C ARG A 24 -8.71 2.83 -14.49
N ASP A 25 -8.13 2.61 -15.67
CA ASP A 25 -8.76 1.88 -16.78
C ASP A 25 -8.35 0.40 -16.80
N LEU A 26 -7.47 -0.05 -15.89
CA LEU A 26 -7.11 -1.47 -15.71
C LEU A 26 -8.27 -2.22 -15.03
N THR A 27 -8.27 -3.55 -15.07
CA THR A 27 -9.21 -4.39 -14.29
C THR A 27 -8.63 -4.74 -12.91
N GLY A 28 -9.47 -5.17 -11.98
CA GLY A 28 -9.05 -5.53 -10.62
C GLY A 28 -9.38 -4.46 -9.56
N SER A 29 -9.32 -4.89 -8.30
CA SER A 29 -9.57 -4.09 -7.09
C SER A 29 -8.34 -3.27 -6.69
N VAL A 30 -8.50 -2.47 -5.64
CA VAL A 30 -7.42 -1.71 -5.00
C VAL A 30 -7.23 -2.24 -3.58
N ALA A 31 -6.01 -2.24 -3.06
CA ALA A 31 -5.73 -2.51 -1.66
C ALA A 31 -4.91 -1.37 -1.04
N GLU A 32 -5.17 -1.07 0.24
CA GLU A 32 -4.29 -0.29 1.10
C GLU A 32 -3.99 -1.09 2.37
N ILE A 33 -2.71 -1.20 2.72
CA ILE A 33 -2.24 -1.85 3.93
C ILE A 33 -1.54 -0.78 4.77
N GLY A 34 -2.06 -0.56 5.98
CA GLY A 34 -1.75 0.62 6.78
C GLY A 34 -2.62 1.81 6.35
N VAL A 35 -3.80 1.90 6.95
CA VAL A 35 -4.84 2.90 6.68
C VAL A 35 -4.77 4.04 7.69
N TYR A 36 -4.40 3.72 8.94
CA TYR A 36 -4.32 4.63 10.07
C TYR A 36 -5.58 5.50 10.25
N LYS A 37 -5.51 6.79 9.89
CA LYS A 37 -6.63 7.75 9.99
C LYS A 37 -7.45 7.87 8.71
N GLY A 38 -7.17 7.04 7.70
CA GLY A 38 -7.93 6.92 6.45
C GLY A 38 -7.73 8.04 5.44
N GLY A 39 -6.71 8.89 5.62
CA GLY A 39 -6.47 10.02 4.73
C GLY A 39 -6.08 9.61 3.31
N THR A 40 -5.24 8.60 3.17
CA THR A 40 -4.86 8.00 1.88
C THR A 40 -5.96 7.10 1.31
N ALA A 41 -6.68 6.33 2.15
CA ALA A 41 -7.92 5.65 1.75
C ALA A 41 -8.92 6.59 1.08
N GLN A 42 -9.09 7.81 1.61
CA GLN A 42 -9.96 8.82 1.00
C GLN A 42 -9.46 9.25 -0.39
N ILE A 43 -8.14 9.37 -0.58
CA ILE A 43 -7.55 9.67 -1.90
C ILE A 43 -7.87 8.53 -2.87
N LEU A 44 -7.64 7.29 -2.47
CA LEU A 44 -7.93 6.11 -3.30
C LEU A 44 -9.41 6.10 -3.71
N ALA A 45 -10.32 6.29 -2.75
CA ALA A 45 -11.76 6.26 -3.00
C ALA A 45 -12.24 7.40 -3.90
N ASP A 46 -11.72 8.61 -3.70
CA ASP A 46 -12.09 9.78 -4.50
C ASP A 46 -11.54 9.69 -5.94
N TYR A 47 -10.34 9.12 -6.15
CA TYR A 47 -9.71 9.01 -7.48
C TYR A 47 -10.11 7.75 -8.26
N LEU A 48 -10.56 6.70 -7.57
CA LEU A 48 -10.96 5.42 -8.15
C LEU A 48 -12.40 5.04 -7.74
N PRO A 49 -13.42 5.88 -8.02
CA PRO A 49 -14.78 5.66 -7.53
C PRO A 49 -15.46 4.40 -8.12
N MET A 50 -14.91 3.85 -9.21
CA MET A 50 -15.42 2.63 -9.86
C MET A 50 -14.67 1.36 -9.42
N LYS A 51 -13.75 1.47 -8.46
CA LYS A 51 -12.95 0.36 -7.94
C LYS A 51 -13.36 0.04 -6.51
N LEU A 52 -13.47 -1.24 -6.20
CA LEU A 52 -13.57 -1.71 -4.82
C LEU A 52 -12.19 -1.61 -4.16
N ILE A 53 -12.14 -0.99 -2.98
CA ILE A 53 -10.91 -0.70 -2.24
C ILE A 53 -10.95 -1.50 -0.93
N HIS A 54 -9.99 -2.41 -0.77
CA HIS A 54 -9.83 -3.21 0.44
C HIS A 54 -8.82 -2.52 1.37
N LEU A 55 -9.29 -2.16 2.57
CA LEU A 55 -8.55 -1.38 3.57
C LEU A 55 -8.14 -2.30 4.73
N PHE A 56 -6.85 -2.61 4.82
CA PHE A 56 -6.27 -3.49 5.85
C PHE A 56 -5.54 -2.67 6.90
N ASP A 57 -5.99 -2.78 8.15
CA ASP A 57 -5.34 -2.12 9.29
C ASP A 57 -5.72 -2.83 10.58
N THR A 58 -4.89 -2.72 11.60
CA THR A 58 -5.20 -3.24 12.92
C THR A 58 -6.19 -2.33 13.64
N PHE A 59 -6.16 -1.04 13.33
CA PHE A 59 -6.77 0.09 14.05
C PHE A 59 -6.37 0.13 15.54
N GLU A 60 -5.30 -0.58 15.89
CA GLU A 60 -4.77 -0.77 17.25
C GLU A 60 -3.26 -0.47 17.32
N GLY A 61 -2.68 0.02 16.22
CA GLY A 61 -1.27 0.36 16.10
C GLY A 61 -0.41 -0.78 15.52
N MET A 62 0.90 -0.56 15.51
CA MET A 62 1.86 -1.45 14.86
C MET A 62 2.03 -2.82 15.54
N PRO A 63 2.29 -3.88 14.75
CA PRO A 63 2.60 -5.22 15.27
C PRO A 63 3.97 -5.26 15.96
N PRO A 64 4.37 -6.42 16.52
CA PRO A 64 5.76 -6.66 16.89
C PRO A 64 6.74 -6.31 15.76
N THR A 65 7.77 -5.52 16.06
CA THR A 65 8.78 -5.05 15.10
C THR A 65 10.12 -5.76 15.28
N ASN A 66 10.98 -5.72 14.25
CA ASN A 66 12.33 -6.26 14.33
C ASN A 66 13.35 -5.12 14.49
N PRO A 67 13.98 -4.95 15.68
CA PRO A 67 14.89 -3.83 15.94
C PRO A 67 16.19 -3.88 15.12
N GLU A 68 16.47 -4.97 14.40
CA GLU A 68 17.59 -5.04 13.45
C GLU A 68 17.35 -4.15 12.22
N PHE A 69 16.08 -4.02 11.79
CA PHE A 69 15.71 -3.37 10.54
C PHE A 69 14.67 -2.25 10.72
N ASP A 70 13.98 -2.21 11.86
CA ASP A 70 12.86 -1.30 12.12
C ASP A 70 13.22 -0.29 13.22
N ILE A 71 12.81 0.96 13.02
CA ILE A 71 12.96 2.04 14.01
C ILE A 71 11.67 2.21 14.84
N HIS A 72 10.53 1.88 14.24
CA HIS A 72 9.23 1.96 14.90
C HIS A 72 9.02 0.86 15.93
N GLU A 73 8.21 1.16 16.94
CA GLU A 73 7.94 0.28 18.07
C GLU A 73 6.51 -0.30 18.02
N PRO A 74 6.26 -1.47 18.63
CA PRO A 74 4.92 -2.02 18.71
C PRO A 74 3.95 -1.03 19.38
N GLY A 75 2.76 -0.87 18.79
CA GLY A 75 1.75 0.09 19.27
C GLY A 75 1.92 1.53 18.78
N ASP A 76 2.97 1.85 18.02
CA ASP A 76 3.02 3.11 17.26
C ASP A 76 1.77 3.24 16.37
N PHE A 77 1.27 4.47 16.21
CA PHE A 77 0.06 4.79 15.44
C PHE A 77 -1.25 4.17 15.96
N ALA A 78 -1.32 3.76 17.24
CA ALA A 78 -2.55 3.30 17.89
C ALA A 78 -3.60 4.41 18.15
N ASP A 79 -3.31 5.68 17.82
CA ASP A 79 -4.23 6.81 18.02
C ASP A 79 -5.27 6.96 16.89
N THR A 80 -5.94 5.85 16.54
CA THR A 80 -7.07 5.78 15.60
C THR A 80 -8.08 4.70 16.04
N SER A 81 -9.18 4.55 15.31
CA SER A 81 -10.11 3.41 15.48
C SER A 81 -10.85 3.11 14.17
N LEU A 82 -11.35 1.88 14.03
CA LEU A 82 -12.15 1.47 12.87
C LEU A 82 -13.37 2.38 12.70
N GLU A 83 -14.07 2.73 13.78
CA GLU A 83 -15.26 3.58 13.76
C GLU A 83 -14.93 4.99 13.28
N ALA A 84 -13.78 5.55 13.68
CA ALA A 84 -13.34 6.87 13.25
C ALA A 84 -13.10 6.91 11.74
N VAL A 85 -12.46 5.86 11.19
CA VAL A 85 -12.18 5.77 9.76
C VAL A 85 -13.45 5.47 8.96
N GLN A 86 -14.33 4.59 9.46
CA GLN A 86 -15.66 4.36 8.88
C GLN A 86 -16.49 5.65 8.83
N ALA A 87 -16.46 6.46 9.89
CA ALA A 87 -17.14 7.75 9.90
C ALA A 87 -16.57 8.74 8.88
N LEU A 88 -15.25 8.73 8.66
CA LEU A 88 -14.58 9.53 7.63
C LEU A 88 -15.00 9.11 6.22
N LEU A 89 -15.12 7.80 5.98
CA LEU A 89 -15.37 7.22 4.66
C LEU A 89 -16.84 6.88 4.41
N LYS A 90 -17.76 7.27 5.31
CA LYS A 90 -19.18 6.91 5.29
C LYS A 90 -19.93 7.18 3.98
N ASP A 91 -19.48 8.17 3.20
CA ASP A 91 -20.10 8.57 1.93
C ASP A 91 -19.41 7.91 0.71
N ARG A 92 -18.56 6.91 0.94
CA ARG A 92 -17.87 6.13 -0.09
C ARG A 92 -18.37 4.69 -0.06
N ASP A 93 -19.14 4.33 -1.06
CA ASP A 93 -19.72 2.98 -1.17
C ASP A 93 -18.75 1.95 -1.75
N ASN A 94 -17.51 2.35 -2.07
CA ASN A 94 -16.52 1.55 -2.76
C ASN A 94 -15.34 1.11 -1.87
N VAL A 95 -15.53 1.10 -0.54
CA VAL A 95 -14.51 0.66 0.43
C VAL A 95 -15.00 -0.53 1.25
N GLU A 96 -14.10 -1.46 1.53
CA GLU A 96 -14.29 -2.61 2.42
C GLU A 96 -13.18 -2.65 3.46
N PHE A 97 -13.55 -2.83 4.72
CA PHE A 97 -12.62 -2.82 5.85
C PHE A 97 -12.25 -4.23 6.27
N TRP A 98 -10.96 -4.45 6.53
CA TRP A 98 -10.38 -5.71 6.96
C TRP A 98 -9.58 -5.47 8.24
N PRO A 99 -10.26 -5.30 9.40
CA PRO A 99 -9.61 -5.07 10.67
C PRO A 99 -8.83 -6.32 11.13
N GLY A 100 -7.59 -6.12 11.53
CA GLY A 100 -6.76 -7.17 12.13
C GLY A 100 -5.30 -7.13 11.68
N TRP A 101 -4.50 -8.00 12.27
CA TRP A 101 -3.09 -8.17 11.92
C TRP A 101 -2.95 -8.65 10.48
N PHE A 102 -2.06 -8.01 9.72
CA PHE A 102 -1.74 -8.42 8.37
C PHE A 102 -0.50 -9.34 8.42
N PRO A 103 -0.48 -10.48 7.70
CA PRO A 103 -1.37 -10.89 6.61
C PRO A 103 -2.65 -11.65 7.01
N GLU A 104 -2.87 -11.97 8.28
CA GLU A 104 -4.00 -12.79 8.75
C GLU A 104 -5.37 -12.16 8.43
N SER A 105 -5.48 -10.83 8.45
CA SER A 105 -6.69 -10.09 8.08
C SER A 105 -7.07 -10.24 6.60
N ALA A 106 -6.13 -10.71 5.77
CA ALA A 106 -6.40 -11.03 4.37
C ALA A 106 -6.85 -12.50 4.16
N GLU A 107 -6.93 -13.31 5.22
CA GLU A 107 -7.48 -14.66 5.14
C GLU A 107 -8.93 -14.61 4.65
N GLY A 108 -9.23 -15.37 3.60
CA GLY A 108 -10.56 -15.39 2.95
C GLY A 108 -10.66 -14.51 1.70
N LEU A 109 -9.70 -13.62 1.44
CA LEU A 109 -9.55 -12.98 0.13
C LEU A 109 -8.92 -13.98 -0.85
N THR A 110 -9.78 -14.84 -1.41
CA THR A 110 -9.41 -15.77 -2.47
C THR A 110 -9.77 -15.17 -3.83
N ASP A 111 -8.93 -15.45 -4.83
CA ASP A 111 -9.17 -15.14 -6.26
C ASP A 111 -9.24 -13.68 -6.70
N LEU A 112 -9.13 -12.71 -5.79
CA LEU A 112 -9.05 -11.30 -6.20
C LEU A 112 -7.77 -10.97 -6.98
N ARG A 113 -7.93 -10.06 -7.93
CA ARG A 113 -6.83 -9.42 -8.67
C ARG A 113 -6.84 -7.93 -8.38
N PHE A 114 -5.65 -7.34 -8.33
CA PHE A 114 -5.48 -5.95 -7.95
C PHE A 114 -4.84 -5.15 -9.09
N CYS A 115 -5.32 -3.91 -9.32
CA CYS A 115 -4.64 -2.98 -10.21
C CYS A 115 -3.74 -1.99 -9.45
N LEU A 116 -4.02 -1.76 -8.17
CA LEU A 116 -3.21 -0.88 -7.32
C LEU A 116 -3.14 -1.44 -5.91
N VAL A 117 -1.96 -1.45 -5.33
CA VAL A 117 -1.72 -1.83 -3.94
C VAL A 117 -0.86 -0.76 -3.30
N HIS A 118 -1.39 -0.06 -2.30
CA HIS A 118 -0.70 0.95 -1.52
C HIS A 118 -0.22 0.33 -0.21
N VAL A 119 1.09 0.37 0.05
CA VAL A 119 1.74 -0.22 1.23
C VAL A 119 2.38 0.91 2.04
N ASP A 120 1.86 1.12 3.25
CA ASP A 120 2.21 2.20 4.17
C ASP A 120 2.28 1.63 5.60
N VAL A 121 3.28 0.78 5.83
CA VAL A 121 3.38 -0.06 7.05
C VAL A 121 4.70 0.11 7.79
N ASP A 122 5.61 0.95 7.30
CA ASP A 122 6.93 1.32 7.85
C ASP A 122 7.97 0.20 8.14
N ILE A 123 7.54 -1.04 8.35
CA ILE A 123 8.36 -2.13 8.90
C ILE A 123 8.59 -3.26 7.90
N TYR A 124 9.70 -3.98 8.10
CA TYR A 124 10.16 -5.04 7.19
C TYR A 124 9.13 -6.16 7.03
N GLU A 125 8.67 -6.77 8.13
CA GLU A 125 7.83 -7.97 8.08
C GLU A 125 6.48 -7.69 7.40
N SER A 126 5.81 -6.58 7.75
CA SER A 126 4.55 -6.19 7.12
C SER A 126 4.73 -5.82 5.64
N THR A 127 5.81 -5.12 5.30
CA THR A 127 6.11 -4.80 3.88
C THR A 127 6.33 -6.07 3.08
N LYS A 128 7.14 -7.00 3.59
CA LYS A 128 7.42 -8.28 2.95
C LYS A 128 6.16 -9.12 2.77
N ALA A 129 5.35 -9.26 3.82
CA ALA A 129 4.08 -9.98 3.75
C ALA A 129 3.16 -9.38 2.67
N ALA A 130 3.11 -8.04 2.56
CA ALA A 130 2.31 -7.38 1.54
C ALA A 130 2.81 -7.70 0.13
N ILE A 131 4.13 -7.68 -0.08
CA ILE A 131 4.74 -8.09 -1.36
C ILE A 131 4.37 -9.53 -1.70
N GLU A 132 4.59 -10.47 -0.79
CA GLU A 132 4.35 -11.90 -1.02
C GLU A 132 2.87 -12.21 -1.33
N LEU A 133 1.95 -11.51 -0.66
CA LEU A 133 0.52 -11.70 -0.88
C LEU A 133 0.02 -11.06 -2.17
N PHE A 134 0.39 -9.80 -2.42
CA PHE A 134 -0.25 -9.01 -3.46
C PHE A 134 0.48 -9.02 -4.81
N TRP A 135 1.80 -9.12 -4.84
CA TRP A 135 2.55 -9.07 -6.10
C TRP A 135 2.12 -10.16 -7.11
N PRO A 136 1.93 -11.44 -6.70
CA PRO A 136 1.42 -12.47 -7.61
C PRO A 136 -0.01 -12.16 -8.10
N ARG A 137 -0.79 -11.39 -7.33
CA ARG A 137 -2.20 -11.08 -7.57
C ARG A 137 -2.42 -9.77 -8.32
N LEU A 138 -1.38 -8.97 -8.57
CA LEU A 138 -1.48 -7.81 -9.44
C LEU A 138 -1.79 -8.24 -10.88
N VAL A 139 -2.66 -7.48 -11.54
CA VAL A 139 -2.85 -7.58 -13.00
C VAL A 139 -1.63 -7.02 -13.73
N GLU A 140 -1.51 -7.33 -15.00
CA GLU A 140 -0.55 -6.66 -15.88
C GLU A 140 -0.80 -5.14 -15.92
N GLY A 141 0.28 -4.36 -15.88
CA GLY A 141 0.24 -2.90 -15.74
C GLY A 141 -0.15 -2.43 -14.33
N GLY A 142 -0.51 -3.36 -13.43
CA GLY A 142 -0.84 -3.08 -12.04
C GLY A 142 0.37 -2.53 -11.29
N ILE A 143 0.09 -1.69 -10.30
CA ILE A 143 1.11 -0.93 -9.57
C ILE A 143 1.08 -1.28 -8.09
N MET A 144 2.25 -1.52 -7.53
CA MET A 144 2.46 -1.55 -6.08
C MET A 144 3.20 -0.27 -5.68
N VAL A 145 2.66 0.47 -4.71
CA VAL A 145 3.21 1.72 -4.19
C VAL A 145 3.67 1.47 -2.77
N PHE A 146 4.90 1.88 -2.43
CA PHE A 146 5.46 1.80 -1.09
C PHE A 146 5.67 3.22 -0.58
N ASP A 147 4.89 3.70 0.39
CA ASP A 147 4.89 5.11 0.82
C ASP A 147 6.21 5.50 1.52
N ASP A 148 6.82 4.55 2.22
CA ASP A 148 7.99 4.80 3.09
C ASP A 148 9.33 4.37 2.50
N TYR A 149 9.37 3.99 1.23
CA TYR A 149 10.66 3.70 0.59
C TYR A 149 11.54 4.95 0.56
N ASN A 150 12.79 4.82 1.00
CA ASN A 150 13.75 5.89 1.30
C ASN A 150 13.38 6.81 2.48
N ALA A 151 12.36 6.50 3.29
CA ALA A 151 12.07 7.25 4.51
C ALA A 151 13.09 6.89 5.61
N PRO A 152 13.77 7.89 6.25
CA PRO A 152 14.83 7.63 7.23
C PRO A 152 14.39 6.79 8.43
N ARG A 153 13.08 6.79 8.74
CA ARG A 153 12.51 6.04 9.86
C ARG A 153 12.05 4.62 9.48
N CYS A 154 12.13 4.26 8.20
CA CYS A 154 11.54 3.03 7.69
C CYS A 154 12.57 2.19 6.90
N PRO A 155 13.78 1.92 7.45
CA PRO A 155 14.79 1.13 6.74
C PRO A 155 14.33 -0.31 6.44
N GLY A 156 13.41 -0.85 7.24
CA GLY A 156 12.78 -2.15 7.00
C GLY A 156 12.01 -2.21 5.69
N THR A 157 11.25 -1.16 5.34
CA THR A 157 10.56 -1.03 4.05
C THR A 157 11.54 -1.11 2.89
N ASN A 158 12.65 -0.36 2.95
CA ASN A 158 13.69 -0.42 1.91
C ASN A 158 14.23 -1.83 1.73
N LYS A 159 14.60 -2.48 2.84
CA LYS A 159 15.17 -3.83 2.82
C LYS A 159 14.21 -4.84 2.20
N ALA A 160 12.92 -4.82 2.58
CA ALA A 160 11.93 -5.75 2.04
C ALA A 160 11.70 -5.56 0.53
N VAL A 161 11.60 -4.30 0.09
CA VAL A 161 11.44 -3.96 -1.33
C VAL A 161 12.69 -4.38 -2.12
N ASP A 162 13.88 -4.01 -1.65
CA ASP A 162 15.13 -4.29 -2.35
C ASP A 162 15.37 -5.81 -2.45
N GLU A 163 15.19 -6.58 -1.38
CA GLU A 163 15.37 -8.05 -1.41
C GLU A 163 14.46 -8.75 -2.42
N TYR A 164 13.21 -8.32 -2.53
CA TYR A 164 12.26 -8.97 -3.42
C TYR A 164 12.47 -8.56 -4.89
N PHE A 165 12.73 -7.28 -5.16
CA PHE A 165 12.78 -6.76 -6.53
C PHE A 165 14.18 -6.69 -7.14
N ASP A 166 15.26 -6.83 -6.36
CA ASP A 166 16.63 -6.95 -6.88
C ASP A 166 16.88 -8.30 -7.56
N THR A 167 16.12 -9.35 -7.17
CA THR A 167 16.28 -10.72 -7.72
C THR A 167 15.57 -10.96 -9.05
N TRP A 168 14.69 -10.05 -9.49
CA TRP A 168 13.96 -10.13 -10.75
C TRP A 168 14.39 -8.99 -11.69
N GLN A 169 15.33 -9.29 -12.57
CA GLN A 169 15.92 -8.33 -13.49
C GLN A 169 14.85 -7.54 -14.27
N SER A 170 14.86 -6.22 -14.05
CA SER A 170 14.06 -5.17 -14.69
C SER A 170 12.62 -4.96 -14.19
N ILE A 171 12.49 -4.56 -12.93
CA ILE A 171 11.32 -3.79 -12.48
C ILE A 171 11.71 -2.32 -12.36
N GLU A 172 11.10 -1.47 -13.20
CA GLU A 172 11.36 -0.02 -13.18
C GLU A 172 10.82 0.63 -11.90
N VAL A 173 11.70 0.79 -10.92
CA VAL A 173 11.54 1.68 -9.77
C VAL A 173 11.67 3.12 -10.26
N SER A 174 10.60 3.68 -10.84
CA SER A 174 10.59 5.06 -11.37
C SER A 174 10.00 6.04 -10.36
N GLY A 175 10.87 6.90 -9.78
CA GLY A 175 10.49 8.04 -8.95
C GLY A 175 10.99 9.37 -9.55
N PRO A 176 10.17 10.44 -9.58
CA PRO A 176 10.51 11.70 -10.26
C PRO A 176 11.63 12.51 -9.58
N ASN A 177 12.01 12.14 -8.36
CA ASN A 177 13.17 12.61 -7.60
C ASN A 177 13.45 11.53 -6.54
N LYS A 178 14.70 11.26 -6.14
CA LYS A 178 15.00 10.42 -4.96
C LYS A 178 14.50 11.10 -3.67
N ARG A 179 13.19 11.16 -3.49
CA ARG A 179 12.47 11.76 -2.37
C ARG A 179 11.28 10.85 -2.10
N TYR A 180 11.29 10.23 -0.92
CA TYR A 180 10.28 9.42 -0.22
C TYR A 180 9.15 8.80 -1.06
N GLY A 181 9.02 7.49 -0.91
CA GLY A 181 8.08 6.65 -1.63
C GLY A 181 8.67 6.07 -2.91
N THR A 182 8.16 4.91 -3.32
CA THR A 182 8.47 4.32 -4.62
C THR A 182 7.28 3.55 -5.18
N ARG A 183 7.39 3.11 -6.44
CA ARG A 183 6.43 2.21 -7.06
C ARG A 183 7.13 1.13 -7.86
N CYS A 184 6.47 -0.02 -7.95
CA CYS A 184 6.84 -1.14 -8.81
C CYS A 184 5.66 -1.43 -9.74
N VAL A 185 5.92 -1.54 -11.04
CA VAL A 185 4.90 -1.85 -12.06
C VAL A 185 5.07 -3.29 -12.50
N LYS A 186 3.99 -4.06 -12.50
CA LYS A 186 4.00 -5.45 -12.98
C LYS A 186 3.87 -5.46 -14.50
N ASN A 187 5.00 -5.59 -15.17
CA ASN A 187 5.04 -5.81 -16.61
C ASN A 187 4.84 -7.29 -16.91
N GLU A 188 4.31 -7.64 -18.08
CA GLU A 188 4.42 -9.00 -18.60
C GLU A 188 5.90 -9.43 -18.55
N VAL A 189 6.17 -10.59 -17.94
CA VAL A 189 7.40 -11.31 -18.26
C VAL A 189 7.29 -11.57 -19.75
N ARG A 190 8.20 -11.01 -20.55
CA ARG A 190 8.30 -11.41 -21.96
C ARG A 190 8.51 -12.92 -21.96
N ASP A 191 7.51 -13.67 -22.43
CA ASP A 191 7.67 -15.09 -22.74
C ASP A 191 8.89 -15.22 -23.66
N GLY A 192 10.00 -15.71 -23.10
CA GLY A 192 11.27 -15.58 -23.80
C GLY A 192 12.50 -16.02 -23.04
N GLU A 193 12.43 -16.92 -22.06
CA GLU A 193 13.58 -17.74 -21.66
C GLU A 193 13.13 -19.19 -21.42
N VAL A 194 13.51 -20.05 -22.37
CA VAL A 194 13.60 -21.52 -22.25
C VAL A 194 15.00 -21.84 -21.78
#